data_AF-A0A952BLT8-F1
#
_entry.id   AF-A0A952BLT8-F1
#
_cell.length_a   1.000
_cell.length_b   1.000
_cell.length_c   1.000
_cell.angle_alpha   90.00
_cell.angle_beta   90.00
_cell.angle_gamma   90.00
#
_symmetry.space_group_name_H-M   'P 1'
#
loop_
_entity.id
_entity.type
_entity.pdbx_description
1 polymer ?
#
loop_
_entity_poly.entity_id
_entity_poly.type
_entity_poly.pdbx_seq_one_letter_code
_entity_poly.pdbx_strand_id
1 'polypeptide(L)' 'MQEHGRLAHRLELWRVNQIFAKYSLAACIKAELERQGLLVGDPLAPQAPLTGEAREEVRQVLLAVGALPGH' A
#
# COMPACT_ATOMS: atom_id res chain seq x y z
N MET A 1 -9.52 16.92 23.95
CA MET A 1 -8.39 16.04 23.56
C MET A 1 -8.77 15.04 22.45
N GLN A 2 -9.78 15.28 21.60
CA GLN A 2 -10.21 14.29 20.58
C GLN A 2 -9.88 14.70 19.14
N GLU A 3 -9.60 15.98 18.87
CA GLU A 3 -9.41 16.49 17.51
C GLU A 3 -7.99 16.26 16.97
N HIS A 4 -6.98 16.42 17.81
CA HIS A 4 -5.56 16.20 17.44
C HIS A 4 -5.29 14.75 16.98
N GLY A 5 -5.96 13.76 17.57
CA GLY A 5 -5.82 12.36 17.14
C GLY A 5 -6.40 12.08 15.75
N ARG A 6 -7.48 12.78 15.35
CA ARG A 6 -8.11 12.62 14.03
C ARG A 6 -7.24 13.21 12.92
N LEU A 7 -6.54 14.30 13.18
CA LEU A 7 -5.60 14.92 12.24
C LEU A 7 -4.35 14.04 12.06
N ALA A 8 -3.76 13.55 13.14
CA ALA A 8 -2.62 12.63 13.08
C ALA A 8 -2.95 11.38 12.25
N HIS A 9 -4.10 10.76 12.52
CA HIS A 9 -4.57 9.59 11.76
C HIS A 9 -4.83 9.90 10.27
N ARG A 10 -5.41 11.06 9.96
CA ARG A 10 -5.60 11.49 8.56
C ARG A 10 -4.27 11.69 7.83
N LEU A 11 -3.24 12.22 8.50
CA LEU A 11 -1.91 12.42 7.93
C LEU A 11 -1.18 11.10 7.65
N GLU A 12 -1.40 10.08 8.48
CA GLU A 12 -0.87 8.73 8.25
C GLU A 12 -1.52 8.08 7.02
N LEU A 13 -2.85 8.13 6.92
CA LEU A 13 -3.57 7.62 5.75
C LEU A 13 -3.26 8.41 4.47
N TRP A 14 -2.88 9.68 4.58
CA TRP A 14 -2.44 10.47 3.43
C TRP A 14 -1.21 9.86 2.74
N ARG A 15 -0.28 9.27 3.50
CA ARG A 15 0.90 8.59 2.94
C ARG A 15 0.53 7.39 2.09
N VAL A 16 -0.55 6.69 2.44
CA VAL A 16 -1.10 5.58 1.63
C VAL A 16 -1.62 6.10 0.29
N ASN A 17 -2.32 7.23 0.28
CA ASN A 17 -2.77 7.84 -0.98
C ASN A 17 -1.59 8.29 -1.84
N GLN A 18 -0.51 8.80 -1.23
CA GLN A 18 0.68 9.20 -1.97
C GLN A 18 1.38 8.01 -2.63
N ILE A 19 1.51 6.87 -1.94
CA ILE A 19 2.14 5.69 -2.53
C ILE A 19 1.28 5.10 -3.66
N PHE A 20 -0.04 5.11 -3.53
CA PHE A 20 -0.98 4.67 -4.59
C PHE A 20 -1.17 5.67 -5.73
N ALA A 21 -0.71 6.91 -5.57
CA ALA A 21 -0.62 7.87 -6.66
C ALA A 21 0.71 7.73 -7.41
N LYS A 22 1.81 7.45 -6.69
CA LYS A 22 3.14 7.17 -7.25
C LYS A 22 3.15 5.86 -8.05
N TYR A 23 2.49 4.84 -7.52
CA TYR A 23 2.39 3.51 -8.12
C TYR A 23 0.92 3.19 -8.38
N SER A 24 0.58 2.49 -9.47
CA SER A 24 -0.82 2.12 -9.74
C SER A 24 -1.48 1.47 -8.52
N LEU A 25 -2.63 1.98 -8.10
CA LEU A 25 -3.44 1.40 -7.03
C LEU A 25 -3.67 -0.11 -7.24
N ALA A 26 -4.04 -0.50 -8.45
CA ALA A 26 -4.30 -1.91 -8.76
C ALA A 26 -3.02 -2.75 -8.62
N ALA A 27 -1.87 -2.22 -9.04
CA ALA A 27 -0.58 -2.89 -8.88
C ALA A 27 -0.15 -3.02 -7.42
N CYS A 28 -0.36 -1.97 -6.61
CA CYS A 28 -0.06 -1.99 -5.17
C CYS A 28 -0.90 -3.03 -4.43
N ILE A 29 -2.22 -3.01 -4.61
CA ILE A 29 -3.12 -3.92 -3.92
C ILE A 29 -2.87 -5.37 -4.36
N LYS A 30 -2.69 -5.61 -5.66
CA LYS A 30 -2.40 -6.97 -6.16
C LYS A 30 -1.09 -7.50 -5.59
N ALA A 31 -0.02 -6.71 -5.60
CA ALA A 31 1.27 -7.13 -5.07
C ALA A 31 1.20 -7.55 -3.60
N GLU A 32 0.41 -6.83 -2.79
CA GLU A 32 0.27 -7.13 -1.37
C GLU A 32 -0.65 -8.32 -1.09
N LEU A 33 -1.71 -8.51 -1.88
CA LEU A 33 -2.55 -9.70 -1.80
C LEU A 33 -1.77 -10.97 -2.19
N GLU A 34 -0.96 -10.90 -3.26
CA GLU A 34 -0.06 -12.00 -3.64
C GLU A 34 0.92 -12.35 -2.52
N ARG A 35 1.49 -11.35 -1.85
CA ARG A 35 2.41 -11.56 -0.72
C ARG A 35 1.74 -12.29 0.45
N GLN A 36 0.45 -12.07 0.65
CA GLN A 36 -0.37 -12.77 1.66
C GLN A 36 -0.80 -14.18 1.21
N GLY A 37 -0.36 -14.64 0.04
CA GLY A 37 -0.68 -15.95 -0.51
C GLY A 37 -1.98 -16.01 -1.31
N LEU A 38 -2.60 -14.86 -1.59
CA LEU A 38 -3.80 -14.79 -2.44
C LEU A 38 -3.38 -14.70 -3.90
N LEU A 39 -3.71 -15.72 -4.70
CA LEU A 39 -3.34 -15.80 -6.12
C LEU A 39 -4.18 -14.86 -6.99
N VAL A 40 -3.90 -13.56 -6.91
CA VAL A 40 -4.63 -12.51 -7.66
C VAL A 40 -3.99 -12.13 -9.00
N GLY A 41 -2.75 -12.57 -9.23
CA GLY A 41 -1.98 -12.35 -10.44
C GLY A 41 -1.67 -10.86 -10.71
N ASP A 42 -0.94 -10.65 -11.80
CA ASP A 42 -0.51 -9.32 -12.21
C ASP A 42 -1.67 -8.39 -12.63
N PRO A 43 -1.47 -7.06 -12.60
CA PRO A 43 -2.40 -6.10 -13.19
C PRO A 43 -2.62 -6.36 -14.69
N LEU A 44 -3.80 -6.02 -15.18
CA LEU A 44 -4.09 -6.06 -16.61
C LEU A 44 -3.39 -4.90 -17.34
N ALA A 45 -2.90 -5.18 -18.54
CA ALA A 45 -2.37 -4.15 -19.44
C ALA A 45 -3.40 -3.01 -19.66
N PRO A 46 -2.97 -1.74 -19.77
CA PRO A 46 -1.58 -1.26 -19.90
C PRO A 46 -0.84 -1.09 -18.57
N GLN A 47 -1.43 -1.48 -17.43
CA GLN A 47 -0.81 -1.29 -16.13
C GLN A 47 0.28 -2.34 -15.91
N ALA A 48 1.49 -1.88 -15.60
CA ALA A 48 2.61 -2.76 -15.31
C ALA A 48 2.55 -3.27 -13.86
N PRO A 49 3.06 -4.49 -13.59
CA PRO A 49 3.34 -4.95 -12.23
C PRO A 49 4.35 -4.04 -11.51
N LEU A 50 4.34 -4.08 -10.17
CA LEU A 50 5.36 -3.40 -9.38
C LEU A 50 6.70 -4.13 -9.45
N THR A 51 7.78 -3.36 -9.56
CA THR A 51 9.17 -3.83 -9.39
C THR A 51 9.43 -4.25 -7.94
N GLY A 52 10.51 -5.00 -7.70
CA GLY A 52 10.86 -5.44 -6.33
C GLY A 52 11.04 -4.29 -5.34
N GLU A 53 11.68 -3.20 -5.76
CA GLU A 53 11.85 -2.00 -4.94
C GLU A 53 10.50 -1.32 -4.62
N ALA A 54 9.64 -1.16 -5.63
CA ALA A 54 8.30 -0.58 -5.44
C ALA A 54 7.42 -1.43 -4.53
N ARG A 55 7.51 -2.77 -4.64
CA ARG A 55 6.81 -3.71 -3.74
C ARG A 55 7.24 -3.51 -2.30
N GLU A 56 8.55 -3.35 -2.05
CA GLU A 56 9.07 -3.13 -0.71
C GLU A 56 8.66 -1.76 -0.15
N GLU A 57 8.73 -0.70 -0.95
CA GLU A 57 8.30 0.65 -0.52
C GLU A 57 6.81 0.66 -0.12
N VAL A 58 5.94 0.05 -0.93
CA VAL A 58 4.51 -0.08 -0.63
C VAL A 58 4.31 -0.86 0.67
N ARG A 59 5.02 -1.97 0.86
CA ARG A 59 4.93 -2.79 2.08
C ARG A 59 5.29 -1.99 3.33
N GLN A 60 6.36 -1.20 3.27
CA GLN A 60 6.80 -0.36 4.40
C GLN A 60 5.76 0.69 4.78
N VAL A 61 5.13 1.34 3.79
CA VAL A 61 4.05 2.30 4.03
C VAL A 61 2.85 1.62 4.69
N LEU A 62 2.44 0.45 4.20
CA LEU A 62 1.30 -0.28 4.73
C LEU A 62 1.55 -0.84 6.14
N LEU A 63 2.77 -1.28 6.44
CA LEU A 63 3.18 -1.65 7.79
C LEU A 63 3.15 -0.47 8.76
N ALA A 64 3.65 0.70 8.33
CA ALA A 64 3.71 1.89 9.16
C ALA A 64 2.33 2.39 9.60
N VAL A 65 1.28 2.14 8.82
CA VAL A 65 -0.11 2.48 9.16
C VAL A 65 -0.89 1.32 9.80
N GLY A 66 -0.22 0.18 10.08
CA GLY A 66 -0.85 -1.00 10.67
C GLY A 66 -1.84 -1.73 9.77
N ALA A 67 -1.77 -1.52 8.44
CA ALA A 67 -2.62 -2.23 7.47
C ALA A 67 -2.14 -3.66 7.20
N LEU A 68 -0.89 -3.98 7.59
CA LEU A 68 -0.30 -5.31 7.47
C LEU A 68 0.21 -5.81 8.83
N PRO A 69 0.11 -7.12 9.10
CA PRO A 69 0.74 -7.72 10.27
C PRO A 69 2.27 -7.69 10.16
N GLY A 70 2.95 -7.27 11.24
CA GLY A 70 4.40 -7.17 11.35
C GLY A 70 5.08 -8.44 11.88
N HIS A 71 4.80 -9.58 11.24
CA HIS A 71 5.41 -10.89 11.53
C HIS A 71 6.31 -11.35 10.38
#